data_AF-A0A377I3V2-F1
#
_entry.id   AF-A0A377I3V2-F1
#
_cell.length_a   1.000
_cell.length_b   1.000
_cell.length_c   1.000
_cell.angle_alpha   90.00
_cell.angle_beta   90.00
_cell.angle_gamma   90.00
#
_symmetry.space_group_name_H-M   'P 1'
#
loop_
_entity.id
_entity.type
_entity.pdbx_description
1 polymer ?
#
loop_
_entity_poly.entity_id
_entity_poly.type
_entity_poly.pdbx_seq_one_letter_code
_entity_poly.pdbx_strand_id
1 'polypeptide(L)'
;MKKKTPKGAPSTNEEVLEELAQEGHIVPKLLIEHRGLSKLKSTYTDKLPQMINPKTGRVHTSYHQAVTATGRLSSSDPNLQNIPIRNEEGRRIRQAFIAREGYKIVAADYSQIELRIMAHLAHDEGMLKAFTEGKDIHRSTAAEIFGVSLEEVTNEQRRNAKAINFGLIYGMSEFGLSNQLGISRQEARTYMDAYFNRYPNVLQFMTDIKAKAAEQGYVETLLGRRLYLPEIKSSNGMRRKAAERVAINAPMQGTAADIIKVAMIGIDKMIFGDENIKMIMQVHDELVFEVKAEMVEHYSQLIKTEMEKAIKLHVPLIADVGVGDNWDEAH
;
A
#
# COMPACT_ATOMS: atom_id res chain seq x y z
N MET A 1 31.90 -3.50 -6.62
CA MET A 1 31.41 -3.81 -7.99
C MET A 1 29.90 -3.74 -7.97
N LYS A 2 29.32 -2.75 -8.65
CA LYS A 2 27.87 -2.50 -8.68
C LYS A 2 27.12 -3.65 -9.38
N LYS A 3 25.88 -3.90 -8.96
CA LYS A 3 25.04 -5.05 -9.31
C LYS A 3 25.12 -5.44 -10.80
N LYS A 4 25.02 -6.73 -11.10
CA LYS A 4 24.96 -7.28 -12.46
C LYS A 4 23.53 -7.73 -12.80
N THR A 5 23.16 -7.66 -14.07
CA THR A 5 21.94 -8.28 -14.60
C THR A 5 22.03 -9.81 -14.49
N PRO A 6 20.91 -10.56 -14.61
CA PRO A 6 20.95 -12.03 -14.68
C PRO A 6 21.85 -12.58 -15.79
N LYS A 7 22.12 -11.77 -16.83
CA LYS A 7 23.03 -12.10 -17.94
C LYS A 7 24.49 -11.67 -17.70
N GLY A 8 24.82 -11.16 -16.52
CA GLY A 8 26.18 -10.80 -16.11
C GLY A 8 26.66 -9.40 -16.53
N ALA A 9 25.91 -8.68 -17.37
CA ALA A 9 26.22 -7.29 -17.73
C ALA A 9 26.04 -6.33 -16.53
N PRO A 10 26.79 -5.21 -16.45
CA PRO A 10 26.56 -4.19 -15.44
C PRO A 10 25.09 -3.73 -15.43
N SER A 11 24.49 -3.67 -14.25
CA SER A 11 23.11 -3.23 -14.10
C SER A 11 23.02 -1.73 -14.26
N THR A 12 22.02 -1.27 -15.02
CA THR A 12 21.59 0.13 -15.03
C THR A 12 20.22 0.25 -14.37
N ASN A 13 19.86 -0.59 -13.40
CA ASN A 13 18.59 -0.43 -12.67
C ASN A 13 18.60 0.87 -11.84
N GLU A 14 17.42 1.31 -11.44
CA GLU A 14 17.20 2.59 -10.74
C GLU A 14 18.13 2.75 -9.53
N GLU A 15 18.19 1.74 -8.65
CA GLU A 15 19.08 1.72 -7.47
C GLU A 15 20.57 1.96 -7.80
N VAL A 16 21.11 1.31 -8.85
CA VAL A 16 22.51 1.53 -9.25
C VAL A 16 22.72 2.93 -9.81
N LEU A 17 21.73 3.46 -10.53
CA LEU A 17 21.79 4.83 -11.04
C LEU A 17 21.68 5.86 -9.93
N GLU A 18 20.86 5.61 -8.90
CA GLU A 18 20.71 6.47 -7.72
C GLU A 18 22.02 6.53 -6.93
N GLU A 19 22.65 5.38 -6.68
CA GLU A 19 23.98 5.32 -6.04
C GLU A 19 25.01 6.15 -6.82
N LEU A 20 25.08 5.99 -8.14
CA LEU A 20 26.00 6.76 -8.99
C LEU A 20 25.66 8.26 -9.01
N ALA A 21 24.38 8.62 -8.96
CA ALA A 21 23.96 10.01 -8.90
C ALA A 21 24.37 10.65 -7.56
N GLN A 22 24.26 9.92 -6.45
CA GLN A 22 24.72 10.35 -5.12
C GLN A 22 26.25 10.53 -5.04
N GLU A 23 27.01 9.75 -5.81
CA GLU A 23 28.45 9.92 -6.00
C GLU A 23 28.81 11.18 -6.83
N GLY A 24 27.81 11.94 -7.30
CA GLY A 24 28.00 13.20 -8.03
C GLY A 24 28.04 13.05 -9.56
N HIS A 25 27.74 11.86 -10.10
CA HIS A 25 27.71 11.67 -11.54
C HIS A 25 26.42 12.24 -12.17
N ILE A 26 26.58 13.17 -13.11
CA ILE A 26 25.45 13.88 -13.75
C ILE A 26 24.63 12.98 -14.68
N VAL A 27 25.28 12.11 -15.46
CA VAL A 27 24.61 11.25 -16.46
C VAL A 27 23.57 10.30 -15.83
N PRO A 28 23.86 9.59 -14.71
CA PRO A 28 22.87 8.78 -14.01
C PRO A 28 21.63 9.56 -13.58
N LYS A 29 21.78 10.78 -13.06
CA LYS A 29 20.66 11.66 -12.68
C LYS A 29 19.75 11.95 -13.88
N LEU A 30 20.34 12.41 -14.99
CA LEU A 30 19.59 12.68 -16.24
C LEU A 30 18.92 11.42 -16.79
N LEU A 31 19.56 10.26 -16.67
CA LEU A 31 19.01 9.00 -17.15
C LEU A 31 17.80 8.54 -16.32
N ILE A 32 17.81 8.73 -15.00
CA ILE A 32 16.67 8.46 -14.12
C ILE A 32 15.49 9.35 -14.52
N GLU A 33 15.73 10.66 -14.66
CA GLU A 33 14.70 11.63 -15.05
C GLU A 33 14.11 11.29 -16.43
N HIS A 34 14.95 11.08 -17.43
CA HIS A 34 14.52 10.68 -18.78
C HIS A 34 13.68 9.41 -18.76
N ARG A 35 14.08 8.38 -17.99
CA ARG A 35 13.33 7.13 -17.88
C ARG A 35 11.99 7.32 -17.19
N GLY A 36 11.94 8.13 -16.14
CA GLY A 36 10.71 8.50 -15.45
C GLY A 36 9.71 9.15 -16.42
N LEU A 37 10.13 10.23 -17.07
CA LEU A 37 9.30 10.97 -18.02
C LEU A 37 8.88 10.12 -19.23
N SER A 38 9.83 9.37 -19.81
CA SER A 38 9.54 8.49 -20.96
C SER A 38 8.51 7.42 -20.59
N LYS A 39 8.61 6.85 -19.39
CA LYS A 39 7.63 5.88 -18.89
C LYS A 39 6.27 6.53 -18.70
N LEU A 40 6.20 7.71 -18.08
CA LEU A 40 4.93 8.43 -17.89
C LEU A 40 4.25 8.74 -19.23
N LYS A 41 5.00 9.30 -20.18
CA LYS A 41 4.52 9.64 -21.51
C LYS A 41 4.00 8.41 -22.27
N SER A 42 4.84 7.38 -22.39
CA SER A 42 4.54 6.19 -23.20
C SER A 42 3.51 5.25 -22.57
N THR A 43 3.39 5.25 -21.24
CA THR A 43 2.45 4.36 -20.52
C THR A 43 1.09 5.02 -20.35
N TYR A 44 1.04 6.32 -20.09
CA TYR A 44 -0.20 7.02 -19.73
C TYR A 44 -0.55 8.10 -20.75
N THR A 45 0.28 9.14 -20.90
CA THR A 45 -0.07 10.35 -21.67
C THR A 45 -0.43 10.04 -23.13
N ASP A 46 0.32 9.20 -23.81
CA ASP A 46 0.07 8.85 -25.21
C ASP A 46 -1.04 7.79 -25.35
N LYS A 47 -1.15 6.87 -24.39
CA LYS A 47 -2.02 5.68 -24.48
C LYS A 47 -3.44 5.91 -24.01
N LEU A 48 -3.63 6.60 -22.87
CA LEU A 48 -4.95 6.80 -22.27
C LEU A 48 -5.95 7.48 -23.23
N PRO A 49 -5.58 8.54 -23.99
CA PRO A 49 -6.50 9.14 -24.95
C PRO A 49 -6.94 8.17 -26.06
N GLN A 50 -6.07 7.23 -26.45
CA GLN A 50 -6.37 6.21 -27.47
C GLN A 50 -7.29 5.10 -26.94
N MET A 51 -7.42 4.98 -25.61
CA MET A 51 -8.25 3.98 -24.94
C MET A 51 -9.66 4.48 -24.59
N ILE A 52 -10.03 5.68 -25.06
CA ILE A 52 -11.39 6.21 -24.89
C ILE A 52 -12.35 5.39 -25.73
N ASN A 53 -13.34 4.79 -25.08
CA ASN A 53 -14.37 4.02 -25.76
C ASN A 53 -15.32 4.98 -26.50
N PRO A 54 -15.49 4.86 -27.83
CA PRO A 54 -16.24 5.81 -28.64
C PRO A 54 -17.74 5.86 -28.32
N LYS A 55 -18.32 4.81 -27.72
CA LYS A 55 -19.74 4.78 -27.34
C LYS A 55 -20.02 5.54 -26.05
N THR A 56 -19.06 5.56 -25.13
CA THR A 56 -19.25 6.11 -23.77
C THR A 56 -18.49 7.40 -23.54
N GLY A 57 -17.48 7.70 -24.37
CA GLY A 57 -16.56 8.82 -24.14
C GLY A 57 -15.65 8.62 -22.92
N ARG A 58 -15.53 7.39 -22.39
CA ARG A 58 -14.79 7.09 -21.15
C ARG A 58 -13.74 6.01 -21.38
N VAL A 59 -12.74 5.98 -20.51
CA VAL A 59 -11.78 4.87 -20.40
C VAL A 59 -12.41 3.76 -19.54
N HIS A 60 -12.31 2.51 -19.99
CA HIS A 60 -12.82 1.34 -19.28
C HIS A 60 -11.64 0.42 -18.94
N THR A 61 -11.35 0.25 -17.65
CA THR A 61 -10.34 -0.71 -17.20
C THR A 61 -10.94 -2.11 -17.03
N SER A 62 -10.09 -3.14 -17.09
CA SER A 62 -10.45 -4.51 -16.74
C SER A 62 -9.94 -4.85 -15.34
N TYR A 63 -10.86 -5.07 -14.40
CA TYR A 63 -10.54 -5.59 -13.07
C TYR A 63 -10.54 -7.12 -13.07
N HIS A 64 -9.38 -7.73 -12.76
CA HIS A 64 -9.22 -9.18 -12.70
C HIS A 64 -9.34 -9.68 -11.27
N GLN A 65 -10.34 -10.52 -11.03
CA GLN A 65 -10.69 -10.99 -9.68
C GLN A 65 -9.88 -12.21 -9.21
N ALA A 66 -9.36 -13.02 -10.15
CA ALA A 66 -8.74 -14.32 -9.88
C ALA A 66 -7.29 -14.43 -10.41
N VAL A 67 -6.51 -13.34 -10.30
CA VAL A 67 -5.11 -13.30 -10.79
C VAL A 67 -4.09 -13.23 -9.66
N THR A 68 -4.32 -12.39 -8.65
CA THR A 68 -3.31 -12.17 -7.60
C THR A 68 -3.35 -13.27 -6.55
N ALA A 69 -2.18 -13.64 -6.03
CA ALA A 69 -2.08 -14.70 -5.02
C ALA A 69 -2.74 -14.32 -3.68
N THR A 70 -2.66 -13.04 -3.29
CA THR A 70 -3.22 -12.55 -2.02
C THR A 70 -4.69 -12.20 -2.09
N GLY A 71 -5.31 -12.29 -3.28
CA GLY A 71 -6.73 -11.96 -3.46
C GLY A 71 -7.03 -10.49 -3.69
N ARG A 72 -6.02 -9.62 -3.88
CA ARG A 72 -6.23 -8.26 -4.40
C ARG A 72 -6.84 -8.30 -5.82
N LEU A 73 -7.62 -7.28 -6.16
CA LEU A 73 -7.93 -7.02 -7.57
C LEU A 73 -6.67 -6.54 -8.28
N SER A 74 -6.54 -6.88 -9.55
CA SER A 74 -5.56 -6.26 -10.45
C SER A 74 -6.28 -5.57 -11.59
N SER A 75 -5.64 -4.58 -12.21
CA SER A 75 -6.20 -3.79 -13.29
C SER A 75 -5.33 -3.89 -14.55
N SER A 76 -5.94 -4.04 -15.71
CA SER A 76 -5.26 -3.94 -17.01
C SER A 76 -6.13 -3.22 -18.05
N ASP A 77 -5.47 -2.80 -19.14
CA ASP A 77 -6.10 -2.27 -20.35
C ASP A 77 -7.11 -1.12 -20.11
N PRO A 78 -6.70 0.01 -19.50
CA PRO A 78 -5.41 0.30 -18.89
C PRO A 78 -5.31 -0.13 -17.42
N ASN A 79 -4.08 -0.27 -16.91
CA ASN A 79 -3.85 -0.47 -15.48
C ASN A 79 -3.98 0.86 -14.71
N LEU A 80 -5.17 1.10 -14.15
CA LEU A 80 -5.49 2.32 -13.39
C LEU A 80 -4.94 2.28 -11.95
N GLN A 81 -4.62 1.10 -11.41
CA GLN A 81 -4.07 0.97 -10.06
C GLN A 81 -2.62 1.50 -9.96
N ASN A 82 -1.90 1.56 -11.09
CA ASN A 82 -0.50 1.96 -11.13
C ASN A 82 -0.29 3.44 -11.53
N ILE A 83 -1.33 4.27 -11.52
CA ILE A 83 -1.19 5.69 -11.90
C ILE A 83 -0.40 6.43 -10.81
N PRO A 84 0.77 7.01 -11.12
CA PRO A 84 1.66 7.58 -10.12
C PRO A 84 1.08 8.78 -9.39
N ILE A 85 1.51 8.97 -8.13
CA ILE A 85 1.13 10.12 -7.28
C ILE A 85 2.31 10.88 -6.68
N ARG A 86 3.47 10.23 -6.54
CA ARG A 86 4.56 10.77 -5.73
C ARG A 86 5.30 11.94 -6.35
N ASN A 87 5.21 12.10 -7.67
CA ASN A 87 5.88 13.17 -8.41
C ASN A 87 4.86 14.06 -9.13
N GLU A 88 5.27 15.30 -9.38
CA GLU A 88 4.44 16.33 -10.02
C GLU A 88 3.87 15.86 -11.36
N GLU A 89 4.70 15.28 -12.22
CA GLU A 89 4.26 14.77 -13.52
C GLU A 89 3.26 13.61 -13.42
N GLY A 90 3.36 12.77 -12.37
CA GLY A 90 2.37 11.74 -12.07
C GLY A 90 1.05 12.34 -11.61
N ARG A 91 1.10 13.36 -10.75
CA ARG A 91 -0.09 14.12 -10.31
C ARG A 91 -0.80 14.78 -11.49
N ARG A 92 -0.06 15.34 -12.44
CA ARG A 92 -0.63 15.89 -13.69
C ARG A 92 -1.39 14.85 -14.52
N ILE A 93 -0.98 13.57 -14.49
CA ILE A 93 -1.75 12.50 -15.13
C ILE A 93 -3.06 12.25 -14.37
N ARG A 94 -3.05 12.28 -13.03
CA ARG A 94 -4.26 12.12 -12.22
C ARG A 94 -5.27 13.25 -12.42
N GLN A 95 -4.81 14.47 -12.69
CA GLN A 95 -5.67 15.60 -13.03
C GLN A 95 -6.52 15.37 -14.30
N ALA A 96 -6.10 14.46 -15.19
CA ALA A 96 -6.88 14.11 -16.39
C ALA A 96 -8.08 13.19 -16.10
N PHE A 97 -8.20 12.65 -14.88
CA PHE A 97 -9.33 11.83 -14.44
C PHE A 97 -10.37 12.73 -13.77
N ILE A 98 -11.25 13.30 -14.59
CA ILE A 98 -12.25 14.29 -14.18
C ILE A 98 -13.64 13.66 -13.98
N ALA A 99 -14.47 14.32 -13.18
CA ALA A 99 -15.90 14.01 -13.11
C ALA A 99 -16.66 14.52 -14.35
N ARG A 100 -17.81 13.94 -14.64
CA ARG A 100 -18.77 14.51 -15.62
C ARG A 100 -19.39 15.81 -15.10
N GLU A 101 -19.95 16.60 -16.01
CA GLU A 101 -20.62 17.87 -15.67
C GLU A 101 -21.70 17.68 -14.59
N GLY A 102 -21.73 18.56 -13.59
CA GLY A 102 -22.63 18.48 -12.44
C GLY A 102 -22.27 17.40 -11.40
N TYR A 103 -21.13 16.73 -11.54
CA TYR A 103 -20.63 15.72 -10.60
C TYR A 103 -19.25 16.13 -10.06
N LYS A 104 -18.84 15.48 -8.96
CA LYS A 104 -17.51 15.57 -8.35
C LYS A 104 -16.89 14.17 -8.24
N ILE A 105 -15.56 14.12 -8.20
CA ILE A 105 -14.85 12.93 -7.79
C ILE A 105 -14.84 12.88 -6.27
N VAL A 106 -15.20 11.74 -5.71
CA VAL A 106 -15.05 11.42 -4.29
C VAL A 106 -14.10 10.23 -4.19
N ALA A 107 -12.97 10.41 -3.50
CA ALA A 107 -12.03 9.33 -3.24
C ALA A 107 -12.05 9.01 -1.74
N ALA A 108 -12.09 7.72 -1.40
CA ALA A 108 -12.10 7.25 -0.04
C ALA A 108 -11.03 6.18 0.15
N ASP A 109 -10.07 6.41 1.04
CA ASP A 109 -8.92 5.54 1.29
C ASP A 109 -8.87 5.09 2.76
N TYR A 110 -8.44 3.84 3.00
CA TYR A 110 -8.30 3.38 4.37
C TYR A 110 -7.02 3.89 5.02
N SER A 111 -7.18 4.61 6.12
CA SER A 111 -6.06 5.16 6.88
C SER A 111 -5.24 4.05 7.56
N GLN A 112 -4.04 3.79 7.05
CA GLN A 112 -3.05 2.86 7.61
C GLN A 112 -3.59 1.42 7.79
N ILE A 113 -4.36 0.94 6.81
CA ILE A 113 -5.09 -0.34 6.89
C ILE A 113 -4.24 -1.53 7.31
N GLU A 114 -3.03 -1.66 6.76
CA GLU A 114 -2.17 -2.82 7.03
C GLU A 114 -1.60 -2.81 8.45
N LEU A 115 -1.35 -1.64 9.05
CA LEU A 115 -0.91 -1.54 10.44
C LEU A 115 -2.06 -1.84 11.40
N ARG A 116 -3.29 -1.45 11.06
CA ARG A 116 -4.49 -1.82 11.82
C ARG A 116 -4.74 -3.33 11.78
N ILE A 117 -4.54 -3.95 10.62
CA ILE A 117 -4.61 -5.40 10.46
C ILE A 117 -3.51 -6.09 11.26
N MET A 118 -2.26 -5.59 11.21
CA MET A 118 -1.18 -6.13 12.05
C MET A 118 -1.53 -6.08 13.53
N ALA A 119 -2.01 -4.93 14.02
CA ALA A 119 -2.44 -4.79 15.42
C ALA A 119 -3.53 -5.81 15.79
N HIS A 120 -4.48 -6.06 14.90
CA HIS A 120 -5.53 -7.06 15.09
C HIS A 120 -5.00 -8.50 15.10
N LEU A 121 -4.16 -8.88 14.11
CA LEU A 121 -3.64 -10.23 13.95
C LEU A 121 -2.62 -10.60 15.04
N ALA A 122 -1.78 -9.65 15.41
CA ALA A 122 -0.79 -9.84 16.46
C ALA A 122 -1.38 -9.73 17.87
N HIS A 123 -2.58 -9.14 18.03
CA HIS A 123 -3.12 -8.80 19.35
C HIS A 123 -2.11 -8.01 20.20
N ASP A 124 -1.38 -7.09 19.57
CA ASP A 124 -0.35 -6.32 20.26
C ASP A 124 -0.96 -5.15 21.03
N GLU A 125 -0.94 -5.21 22.36
CA GLU A 125 -1.57 -4.20 23.23
C GLU A 125 -1.04 -2.78 22.96
N GLY A 126 0.26 -2.65 22.66
CA GLY A 126 0.90 -1.38 22.34
C GLY A 126 0.33 -0.77 21.07
N MET A 127 0.26 -1.55 19.98
CA MET A 127 -0.34 -1.10 18.72
C MET A 127 -1.85 -0.85 18.85
N LEU A 128 -2.59 -1.74 19.52
CA LEU A 128 -4.03 -1.60 19.73
C LEU A 128 -4.35 -0.30 20.48
N LYS A 129 -3.63 -0.02 21.57
CA LYS A 129 -3.78 1.21 22.36
C LYS A 129 -3.46 2.45 21.52
N ALA A 130 -2.37 2.43 20.74
CA ALA A 130 -2.00 3.55 19.89
C ALA A 130 -3.10 3.92 18.88
N PHE A 131 -3.73 2.92 18.26
CA PHE A 131 -4.83 3.16 17.32
C PHE A 131 -6.13 3.61 18.01
N THR A 132 -6.49 3.02 19.14
CA THR A 132 -7.70 3.41 19.89
C THR A 132 -7.60 4.84 20.45
N GLU A 133 -6.40 5.28 20.82
CA GLU A 133 -6.15 6.65 21.28
C GLU A 133 -5.96 7.66 20.13
N GLY A 134 -6.08 7.25 18.86
CA GLY A 134 -5.91 8.13 17.70
C GLY A 134 -4.48 8.66 17.52
N LYS A 135 -3.47 7.98 18.07
CA LYS A 135 -2.07 8.39 17.96
C LYS A 135 -1.50 8.07 16.59
N ASP A 136 -0.64 8.95 16.09
CA ASP A 136 0.18 8.66 14.92
C ASP A 136 1.21 7.57 15.27
N ILE A 137 0.96 6.34 14.83
CA ILE A 137 1.83 5.18 15.08
C ILE A 137 3.26 5.40 14.58
N HIS A 138 3.46 6.17 13.51
CA HIS A 138 4.81 6.47 13.01
C HIS A 138 5.54 7.42 13.94
N ARG A 139 4.86 8.46 14.45
CA ARG A 139 5.46 9.35 15.46
C ARG A 139 5.67 8.61 16.78
N SER A 140 4.75 7.75 17.20
CA SER A 140 4.93 6.95 18.41
C SER A 140 6.11 5.99 18.29
N THR A 141 6.28 5.31 17.16
CA THR A 141 7.45 4.47 16.90
C THR A 141 8.73 5.31 16.86
N ALA A 142 8.70 6.49 16.23
CA ALA A 142 9.86 7.38 16.18
C ALA A 142 10.28 7.84 17.59
N ALA A 143 9.34 8.30 18.42
CA ALA A 143 9.60 8.74 19.78
C ALA A 143 10.34 7.66 20.59
N GLU A 144 9.89 6.41 20.47
CA GLU A 144 10.50 5.26 21.14
C GLU A 144 11.91 4.96 20.58
N ILE A 145 12.05 4.87 19.25
CA ILE A 145 13.32 4.47 18.60
C ILE A 145 14.40 5.53 18.80
N PHE A 146 14.04 6.81 18.75
CA PHE A 146 14.96 7.93 18.88
C PHE A 146 15.09 8.46 20.32
N GLY A 147 14.30 7.95 21.27
CA GLY A 147 14.34 8.35 22.67
C GLY A 147 13.95 9.82 22.90
N VAL A 148 12.99 10.34 22.12
CA VAL A 148 12.51 11.73 22.19
C VAL A 148 11.03 11.77 22.57
N SER A 149 10.53 12.92 23.04
CA SER A 149 9.09 13.08 23.29
C SER A 149 8.30 13.01 21.97
N LEU A 150 7.01 12.70 22.04
CA LEU A 150 6.17 12.64 20.84
C LEU A 150 6.16 13.99 20.10
N GLU A 151 6.15 15.10 20.82
CA GLU A 151 6.16 16.46 20.29
C GLU A 151 7.46 16.78 19.56
N GLU A 152 8.59 16.26 20.06
CA GLU A 152 9.94 16.48 19.53
C GLU A 152 10.26 15.65 18.27
N VAL A 153 9.39 14.70 17.90
CA VAL A 153 9.58 13.89 16.69
C VAL A 153 9.57 14.77 15.44
N THR A 154 10.73 14.85 14.78
CA THR A 154 10.90 15.54 13.50
C THR A 154 10.19 14.79 12.36
N ASN A 155 9.91 15.50 11.27
CA ASN A 155 9.33 14.89 10.05
C ASN A 155 10.23 13.81 9.45
N GLU A 156 11.55 13.98 9.56
CA GLU A 156 12.52 12.97 9.11
C GLU A 156 12.46 11.71 9.96
N GLN A 157 12.46 11.85 11.30
CA GLN A 157 12.31 10.72 12.21
C GLN A 157 10.98 9.98 11.98
N ARG A 158 9.87 10.73 11.76
CA ARG A 158 8.58 10.14 11.39
C ARG A 158 8.66 9.36 10.08
N ARG A 159 9.35 9.90 9.06
CA ARG A 159 9.55 9.22 7.76
C ARG A 159 10.36 7.93 7.91
N ASN A 160 11.41 7.96 8.72
CA ASN A 160 12.24 6.79 9.01
C ASN A 160 11.44 5.74 9.79
N ALA A 161 10.67 6.15 10.79
CA ALA A 161 9.77 5.25 11.52
C ALA A 161 8.65 4.67 10.63
N LYS A 162 8.17 5.41 9.64
CA LYS A 162 7.27 4.88 8.61
C LYS A 162 7.94 3.75 7.82
N ALA A 163 9.17 3.96 7.35
CA ALA A 163 9.95 2.93 6.68
C ALA A 163 10.20 1.70 7.58
N ILE A 164 10.47 1.90 8.87
CA ILE A 164 10.64 0.84 9.86
C ILE A 164 9.33 0.07 10.05
N ASN A 165 8.23 0.74 10.36
CA ASN A 165 6.92 0.11 10.57
C ASN A 165 6.55 -0.78 9.37
N PHE A 166 6.57 -0.24 8.14
CA PHE A 166 6.23 -1.03 6.95
C PHE A 166 7.27 -2.12 6.67
N GLY A 167 8.56 -1.86 6.82
CA GLY A 167 9.59 -2.88 6.61
C GLY A 167 9.43 -4.06 7.56
N LEU A 168 9.28 -3.79 8.86
CA LEU A 168 9.28 -4.82 9.88
C LEU A 168 8.00 -5.65 9.90
N ILE A 169 6.82 -5.05 9.69
CA ILE A 169 5.59 -5.83 9.55
C ILE A 169 5.68 -6.81 8.38
N TYR A 170 6.48 -6.48 7.35
CA TYR A 170 6.67 -7.33 6.17
C TYR A 170 7.85 -8.32 6.27
N GLY A 171 8.44 -8.50 7.45
CA GLY A 171 9.55 -9.44 7.64
C GLY A 171 10.84 -9.01 6.97
N MET A 172 11.08 -7.70 6.85
CA MET A 172 12.37 -7.17 6.43
C MET A 172 13.47 -7.58 7.41
N SER A 173 14.64 -7.94 6.88
CA SER A 173 15.81 -8.25 7.70
C SER A 173 16.54 -6.99 8.13
N GLU A 174 17.40 -7.10 9.15
CA GLU A 174 18.35 -6.06 9.57
C GLU A 174 19.15 -5.49 8.39
N PHE A 175 19.60 -6.36 7.49
CA PHE A 175 20.30 -5.94 6.26
C PHE A 175 19.41 -5.11 5.33
N GLY A 176 18.14 -5.53 5.14
CA GLY A 176 17.18 -4.79 4.34
C GLY A 176 16.89 -3.42 4.94
N LEU A 177 16.73 -3.35 6.27
CA LEU A 177 16.44 -2.12 6.98
C LEU A 177 17.62 -1.14 6.93
N SER A 178 18.84 -1.64 7.18
CA SER A 178 20.09 -0.87 7.07
C SER A 178 20.22 -0.23 5.69
N ASN A 179 19.98 -0.98 4.61
CA ASN A 179 20.04 -0.44 3.25
C ASN A 179 18.92 0.59 2.98
N GLN A 180 17.70 0.32 3.44
CA GLN A 180 16.56 1.23 3.18
C GLN A 180 16.70 2.56 3.91
N LEU A 181 17.31 2.57 5.10
CA LEU A 181 17.51 3.77 5.89
C LEU A 181 18.88 4.44 5.65
N GLY A 182 19.81 3.76 4.96
CA GLY A 182 21.17 4.26 4.77
C GLY A 182 22.00 4.31 6.07
N ILE A 183 21.69 3.45 7.04
CA ILE A 183 22.33 3.41 8.37
C ILE A 183 23.19 2.15 8.53
N SER A 184 24.04 2.11 9.56
CA SER A 184 24.82 0.91 9.86
C SER A 184 23.92 -0.27 10.26
N ARG A 185 24.43 -1.49 10.07
CA ARG A 185 23.75 -2.71 10.53
C ARG A 185 23.49 -2.70 12.05
N GLN A 186 24.44 -2.18 12.81
CA GLN A 186 24.30 -2.07 14.26
C GLN A 186 23.15 -1.15 14.65
N GLU A 187 23.02 0.01 14.00
CA GLU A 187 21.88 0.92 14.22
C GLU A 187 20.55 0.30 13.78
N ALA A 188 20.52 -0.36 12.61
CA ALA A 188 19.33 -1.06 12.15
C ALA A 188 18.87 -2.14 13.14
N ARG A 189 19.81 -2.88 13.74
CA ARG A 189 19.51 -3.85 14.79
C ARG A 189 18.94 -3.17 16.03
N THR A 190 19.55 -2.09 16.51
CA THR A 190 19.02 -1.31 17.64
C THR A 190 17.60 -0.83 17.39
N TYR A 191 17.27 -0.37 16.18
CA TYR A 191 15.93 0.07 15.82
C TYR A 191 14.93 -1.08 15.75
N MET A 192 15.34 -2.24 15.23
CA MET A 192 14.52 -3.46 15.24
C MET A 192 14.23 -3.93 16.66
N ASP A 193 15.26 -3.98 17.51
CA ASP A 193 15.12 -4.41 18.89
C ASP A 193 14.19 -3.47 19.68
N ALA A 194 14.34 -2.15 19.51
CA ALA A 194 13.44 -1.16 20.10
C ALA A 194 11.98 -1.34 19.61
N TYR A 195 11.78 -1.58 18.32
CA TYR A 195 10.45 -1.82 17.75
C TYR A 195 9.78 -3.07 18.35
N PHE A 196 10.50 -4.20 18.42
CA PHE A 196 9.93 -5.44 18.95
C PHE A 196 9.83 -5.45 20.49
N ASN A 197 10.66 -4.68 21.21
CA ASN A 197 10.45 -4.46 22.64
C ASN A 197 9.16 -3.67 22.90
N ARG A 198 8.84 -2.73 22.01
CA ARG A 198 7.62 -1.93 22.09
C ARG A 198 6.37 -2.71 21.67
N TYR A 199 6.50 -3.55 20.64
CA TYR A 199 5.42 -4.35 20.06
C TYR A 199 5.78 -5.86 20.06
N PRO A 200 5.90 -6.49 21.25
CA PRO A 200 6.42 -7.86 21.38
C PRO A 200 5.53 -8.90 20.69
N ASN A 201 4.22 -8.68 20.64
CA ASN A 201 3.32 -9.67 20.04
C ASN A 201 3.42 -9.66 18.51
N VAL A 202 3.95 -8.60 17.90
CA VAL A 202 4.25 -8.58 16.46
C VAL A 202 5.34 -9.60 16.14
N LEU A 203 6.42 -9.65 16.93
CA LEU A 203 7.50 -10.63 16.74
C LEU A 203 7.00 -12.07 16.96
N GLN A 204 6.15 -12.25 17.99
CA GLN A 204 5.52 -13.53 18.28
C GLN A 204 4.64 -13.99 17.11
N PHE A 205 3.75 -13.13 16.62
CA PHE A 205 2.92 -13.39 15.44
C PHE A 205 3.75 -13.79 14.21
N MET A 206 4.82 -13.05 13.92
CA MET A 206 5.70 -13.36 12.79
C MET A 206 6.37 -14.73 12.94
N THR A 207 6.72 -15.13 14.16
CA THR A 207 7.31 -16.43 14.45
C THR A 207 6.27 -17.54 14.28
N ASP A 208 5.08 -17.36 14.85
CA ASP A 208 3.99 -18.33 14.84
C ASP A 208 3.44 -18.56 13.44
N ILE A 209 3.28 -17.50 12.63
CA ILE A 209 2.75 -17.65 11.27
C ILE A 209 3.72 -18.43 10.37
N LYS A 210 5.04 -18.27 10.57
CA LYS A 210 6.06 -19.07 9.87
C LYS A 210 5.97 -20.54 10.28
N ALA A 211 5.84 -20.82 11.58
CA ALA A 211 5.71 -22.18 12.10
C ALA A 211 4.43 -22.84 11.58
N LYS A 212 3.29 -22.15 11.67
CA LYS A 212 2.00 -22.59 11.13
C LYS A 212 2.06 -22.85 9.63
N ALA A 213 2.65 -21.94 8.86
CA ALA A 213 2.85 -22.11 7.42
C ALA A 213 3.71 -23.34 7.10
N ALA A 214 4.77 -23.59 7.87
CA ALA A 214 5.59 -24.77 7.75
C ALA A 214 4.81 -26.04 8.12
N GLU A 215 3.93 -26.01 9.11
CA GLU A 215 3.12 -27.18 9.48
C GLU A 215 2.10 -27.54 8.39
N GLN A 216 1.23 -26.60 8.03
CA GLN A 216 0.05 -26.85 7.19
C GLN A 216 0.26 -26.59 5.68
N GLY A 217 1.34 -25.91 5.30
CA GLY A 217 1.70 -25.63 3.90
C GLY A 217 1.01 -24.41 3.26
N TYR A 218 0.21 -23.66 4.02
CA TYR A 218 -0.46 -22.44 3.59
C TYR A 218 -0.64 -21.45 4.74
N VAL A 219 -1.02 -20.22 4.42
CA VAL A 219 -1.47 -19.19 5.39
C VAL A 219 -2.87 -18.71 5.02
N GLU A 220 -3.57 -18.11 5.98
CA GLU A 220 -4.97 -17.66 5.83
C GLU A 220 -5.12 -16.18 6.18
N THR A 221 -6.07 -15.50 5.53
CA THR A 221 -6.57 -14.18 5.95
C THR A 221 -7.57 -14.31 7.09
N LEU A 222 -8.00 -13.18 7.65
CA LEU A 222 -9.06 -13.14 8.68
C LEU A 222 -10.36 -13.83 8.23
N LEU A 223 -10.69 -13.78 6.94
CA LEU A 223 -11.88 -14.43 6.38
C LEU A 223 -11.61 -15.83 5.80
N GLY A 224 -10.44 -16.41 6.07
CA GLY A 224 -10.10 -17.77 5.67
C GLY A 224 -9.63 -17.95 4.21
N ARG A 225 -9.30 -16.86 3.50
CA ARG A 225 -8.66 -16.98 2.17
C ARG A 225 -7.28 -17.58 2.33
N ARG A 226 -6.99 -18.65 1.57
CA ARG A 226 -5.72 -19.38 1.63
C ARG A 226 -4.71 -18.92 0.60
N LEU A 227 -3.44 -18.93 0.99
CA LEU A 227 -2.30 -18.86 0.09
C LEU A 227 -1.33 -20.01 0.40
N TYR A 228 -1.18 -20.93 -0.55
CA TYR A 228 -0.28 -22.08 -0.44
C TYR A 228 1.17 -21.69 -0.70
N LEU A 229 2.09 -22.24 0.09
CA LEU A 229 3.50 -21.88 0.10
C LEU A 229 4.37 -23.13 -0.16
N PRO A 230 4.50 -23.57 -1.42
CA PRO A 230 5.22 -24.81 -1.74
C PRO A 230 6.71 -24.78 -1.30
N GLU A 231 7.31 -23.59 -1.27
CA GLU A 231 8.71 -23.40 -0.89
C GLU A 231 8.93 -23.20 0.62
N ILE A 232 7.90 -23.28 1.46
CA ILE A 232 8.02 -23.05 2.93
C ILE A 232 8.89 -24.11 3.63
N LYS A 233 9.00 -25.32 3.04
CA LYS A 233 9.88 -26.40 3.50
C LYS A 233 11.13 -26.57 2.62
N SER A 234 11.43 -25.61 1.75
CA SER A 234 12.53 -25.73 0.80
C SER A 234 13.87 -25.95 1.53
N SER A 235 14.65 -26.93 1.07
CA SER A 235 16.03 -27.13 1.54
C SER A 235 16.92 -25.95 1.12
N ASN A 236 16.56 -25.26 0.05
CA ASN A 236 17.20 -24.02 -0.36
C ASN A 236 16.80 -22.86 0.58
N GLY A 237 17.75 -22.43 1.41
CA GLY A 237 17.51 -21.39 2.41
C GLY A 237 17.05 -20.04 1.84
N MET A 238 17.43 -19.67 0.61
CA MET A 238 16.96 -18.43 -0.02
C MET A 238 15.49 -18.52 -0.42
N ARG A 239 15.08 -19.64 -1.02
CA ARG A 239 13.68 -19.88 -1.40
C ARG A 239 12.79 -19.99 -0.15
N ARG A 240 13.26 -20.70 0.87
CA ARG A 240 12.56 -20.81 2.16
C ARG A 240 12.35 -19.46 2.82
N LYS A 241 13.40 -18.64 2.96
CA LYS A 241 13.28 -17.27 3.52
C LYS A 241 12.35 -16.38 2.69
N ALA A 242 12.30 -16.55 1.37
CA ALA A 242 11.33 -15.84 0.53
C ALA A 242 9.90 -16.29 0.83
N ALA A 243 9.65 -17.60 0.94
CA ALA A 243 8.35 -18.13 1.33
C ALA A 243 7.92 -17.70 2.73
N GLU A 244 8.84 -17.65 3.70
CA GLU A 244 8.59 -17.13 5.06
C GLU A 244 8.14 -15.67 5.05
N ARG A 245 8.75 -14.81 4.23
CA ARG A 245 8.28 -13.41 4.06
C ARG A 245 6.88 -13.36 3.44
N VAL A 246 6.60 -14.19 2.44
CA VAL A 246 5.26 -14.28 1.86
C VAL A 246 4.24 -14.78 2.91
N ALA A 247 4.64 -15.71 3.78
CA ALA A 247 3.80 -16.22 4.87
C ALA A 247 3.37 -15.12 5.85
N ILE A 248 4.28 -14.18 6.16
CA ILE A 248 3.99 -13.02 7.02
C ILE A 248 3.10 -12.01 6.29
N ASN A 249 3.38 -11.74 5.01
CA ASN A 249 2.75 -10.64 4.28
C ASN A 249 1.34 -11.00 3.78
N ALA A 250 1.13 -12.23 3.34
CA ALA A 250 -0.11 -12.63 2.68
C ALA A 250 -1.36 -12.51 3.58
N PRO A 251 -1.33 -12.88 4.88
CA PRO A 251 -2.46 -12.66 5.78
C PRO A 251 -2.85 -11.18 5.90
N MET A 252 -1.87 -10.27 6.00
CA MET A 252 -2.15 -8.84 6.10
C MET A 252 -2.71 -8.29 4.80
N GLN A 253 -1.98 -8.51 3.70
CA GLN A 253 -2.33 -8.00 2.38
C GLN A 253 -3.65 -8.56 1.88
N GLY A 254 -3.90 -9.84 2.16
CA GLY A 254 -5.13 -10.54 1.80
C GLY A 254 -6.31 -10.11 2.68
N THR A 255 -6.10 -9.91 3.98
CA THR A 255 -7.15 -9.33 4.85
C THR A 255 -7.54 -7.93 4.38
N ALA A 256 -6.58 -7.08 3.99
CA ALA A 256 -6.90 -5.77 3.40
C ALA A 256 -7.72 -5.90 2.11
N ALA A 257 -7.36 -6.88 1.26
CA ALA A 257 -8.11 -7.17 0.04
C ALA A 257 -9.53 -7.70 0.32
N ASP A 258 -9.71 -8.46 1.40
CA ASP A 258 -11.02 -8.94 1.82
C ASP A 258 -11.86 -7.79 2.38
N ILE A 259 -11.28 -6.91 3.21
CA ILE A 259 -11.95 -5.72 3.75
C ILE A 259 -12.48 -4.83 2.64
N ILE A 260 -11.62 -4.43 1.68
CA ILE A 260 -12.04 -3.53 0.59
C ILE A 260 -13.12 -4.17 -0.27
N LYS A 261 -13.08 -5.49 -0.51
CA LYS A 261 -14.12 -6.20 -1.25
C LYS A 261 -15.45 -6.26 -0.50
N VAL A 262 -15.42 -6.47 0.81
CA VAL A 262 -16.64 -6.43 1.63
C VAL A 262 -17.23 -5.02 1.63
N ALA A 263 -16.39 -3.98 1.75
CA ALA A 263 -16.82 -2.58 1.63
C ALA A 263 -17.47 -2.31 0.27
N MET A 264 -16.82 -2.73 -0.82
CA MET A 264 -17.36 -2.59 -2.18
C MET A 264 -18.73 -3.23 -2.32
N ILE A 265 -18.91 -4.46 -1.82
CA ILE A 265 -20.21 -5.17 -1.87
C ILE A 265 -21.27 -4.46 -1.02
N GLY A 266 -20.88 -3.93 0.15
CA GLY A 266 -21.78 -3.16 1.01
C GLY A 266 -22.26 -1.88 0.32
N ILE A 267 -21.33 -1.10 -0.21
CA ILE A 267 -21.61 0.15 -0.93
C ILE A 267 -22.45 -0.12 -2.18
N ASP A 268 -22.07 -1.09 -3.01
CA ASP A 268 -22.78 -1.43 -4.25
C ASP A 268 -24.26 -1.74 -4.00
N LYS A 269 -24.57 -2.48 -2.92
CA LYS A 269 -25.97 -2.74 -2.51
C LYS A 269 -26.72 -1.47 -2.15
N MET A 270 -26.06 -0.53 -1.47
CA MET A 270 -26.69 0.72 -1.01
C MET A 270 -26.97 1.69 -2.15
N ILE A 271 -26.13 1.67 -3.20
CA ILE A 271 -26.22 2.58 -4.34
C ILE A 271 -26.83 1.93 -5.59
N PHE A 272 -27.33 0.69 -5.47
CA PHE A 272 -27.81 -0.06 -6.61
C PHE A 272 -29.00 0.64 -7.28
N GLY A 273 -28.84 1.01 -8.55
CA GLY A 273 -29.86 1.72 -9.33
C GLY A 273 -29.91 3.23 -9.10
N ASP A 274 -29.01 3.78 -8.28
CA ASP A 274 -28.92 5.23 -8.06
C ASP A 274 -28.04 5.90 -9.13
N GLU A 275 -28.59 6.87 -9.84
CA GLU A 275 -27.88 7.60 -10.91
C GLU A 275 -27.02 8.76 -10.38
N ASN A 276 -27.17 9.13 -9.10
CA ASN A 276 -26.44 10.23 -8.47
C ASN A 276 -25.05 9.82 -7.96
N ILE A 277 -24.73 8.54 -7.98
CA ILE A 277 -23.43 8.01 -7.54
C ILE A 277 -23.00 6.83 -8.43
N LYS A 278 -21.70 6.74 -8.72
CA LYS A 278 -21.12 5.59 -9.38
C LYS A 278 -19.75 5.28 -8.79
N MET A 279 -19.54 4.05 -8.33
CA MET A 279 -18.19 3.55 -8.06
C MET A 279 -17.47 3.33 -9.40
N ILE A 280 -16.39 4.06 -9.64
CA ILE A 280 -15.69 4.09 -10.93
C ILE A 280 -14.31 3.43 -10.90
N MET A 281 -13.62 3.43 -9.75
CA MET A 281 -12.31 2.80 -9.60
C MET A 281 -12.14 2.18 -8.21
N GLN A 282 -11.31 1.14 -8.17
CA GLN A 282 -10.69 0.58 -6.98
C GLN A 282 -9.17 0.61 -7.18
N VAL A 283 -8.46 1.22 -6.24
CA VAL A 283 -7.00 1.38 -6.29
C VAL A 283 -6.40 0.98 -4.94
N HIS A 284 -5.96 -0.26 -4.82
CA HIS A 284 -5.41 -0.82 -3.58
C HIS A 284 -6.42 -0.80 -2.42
N ASP A 285 -6.32 0.14 -1.51
CA ASP A 285 -7.19 0.40 -0.37
C ASP A 285 -8.15 1.59 -0.58
N GLU A 286 -8.07 2.23 -1.74
CA GLU A 286 -8.91 3.36 -2.15
C GLU A 286 -10.08 2.93 -3.06
N LEU A 287 -11.23 3.56 -2.85
CA LEU A 287 -12.37 3.55 -3.76
C LEU A 287 -12.62 4.96 -4.31
N VAL A 288 -12.87 5.06 -5.61
CA VAL A 288 -13.14 6.33 -6.29
C VAL A 288 -14.54 6.29 -6.89
N PHE A 289 -15.27 7.38 -6.70
CA PHE A 289 -16.65 7.55 -7.10
C PHE A 289 -16.82 8.82 -7.92
N GLU A 290 -17.77 8.80 -8.85
CA GLU A 290 -18.41 10.02 -9.35
C GLU A 290 -19.71 10.24 -8.58
N VAL A 291 -19.90 11.42 -8.01
CA VAL A 291 -21.05 11.77 -7.17
C VAL A 291 -21.66 13.08 -7.62
N LYS A 292 -22.99 13.17 -7.70
CA LYS A 292 -23.69 14.39 -8.10
C LYS A 292 -23.38 15.51 -7.10
N ALA A 293 -23.05 16.69 -7.60
CA ALA A 293 -22.45 17.76 -6.79
C ALA A 293 -23.28 18.13 -5.56
N GLU A 294 -24.60 18.22 -5.68
CA GLU A 294 -25.47 18.56 -4.54
C GLU A 294 -25.63 17.44 -3.50
N MET A 295 -25.17 16.21 -3.79
CA MET A 295 -25.30 15.05 -2.90
C MET A 295 -23.97 14.58 -2.30
N VAL A 296 -22.87 15.31 -2.55
CA VAL A 296 -21.51 14.91 -2.13
C VAL A 296 -21.42 14.63 -0.64
N GLU A 297 -21.99 15.48 0.22
CA GLU A 297 -21.94 15.30 1.68
C GLU A 297 -22.63 14.00 2.11
N HIS A 298 -23.82 13.74 1.57
CA HIS A 298 -24.60 12.55 1.85
C HIS A 298 -23.83 11.27 1.49
N TYR A 299 -23.33 11.19 0.26
CA TYR A 299 -22.62 9.99 -0.18
C TYR A 299 -21.23 9.85 0.43
N SER A 300 -20.53 10.95 0.74
CA SER A 300 -19.25 10.88 1.46
C SER A 300 -19.42 10.22 2.82
N GLN A 301 -20.49 10.57 3.55
CA GLN A 301 -20.80 9.94 4.83
C GLN A 301 -21.22 8.47 4.66
N LEU A 302 -22.00 8.15 3.63
CA LEU A 302 -22.39 6.76 3.32
C LEU A 302 -21.16 5.90 3.02
N ILE A 303 -20.31 6.34 2.08
CA ILE A 303 -19.08 5.64 1.67
C ILE A 303 -18.20 5.41 2.88
N LYS A 304 -17.93 6.47 3.66
CA LYS A 304 -17.13 6.38 4.88
C LYS A 304 -17.69 5.35 5.85
N THR A 305 -18.99 5.41 6.12
CA THR A 305 -19.66 4.50 7.06
C THR A 305 -19.58 3.04 6.60
N GLU A 306 -19.83 2.77 5.32
CA GLU A 306 -19.75 1.42 4.75
C GLU A 306 -18.31 0.87 4.76
N MET A 307 -17.31 1.70 4.47
CA MET A 307 -15.91 1.32 4.56
C MET A 307 -15.50 1.03 6.00
N GLU A 308 -15.80 1.91 6.96
CA GLU A 308 -15.38 1.76 8.35
C GLU A 308 -16.04 0.56 9.06
N LYS A 309 -17.23 0.14 8.63
CA LYS A 309 -17.94 -1.02 9.19
C LYS A 309 -17.74 -2.34 8.43
N ALA A 310 -16.96 -2.34 7.34
CA ALA A 310 -16.84 -3.48 6.43
C ALA A 310 -16.49 -4.79 7.15
N ILE A 311 -15.51 -4.75 8.06
CA ILE A 311 -15.15 -5.88 8.94
C ILE A 311 -14.84 -5.34 10.33
N LYS A 312 -15.29 -6.06 11.37
CA LYS A 312 -14.94 -5.73 12.75
C LYS A 312 -13.54 -6.21 13.09
N LEU A 313 -12.64 -5.27 13.39
CA LEU A 313 -11.32 -5.53 13.97
C LEU A 313 -11.29 -5.15 15.46
N HIS A 314 -10.14 -5.39 16.11
CA HIS A 314 -9.91 -4.95 17.51
C HIS A 314 -9.64 -3.43 17.59
N VAL A 315 -9.26 -2.82 16.47
CA VAL A 315 -9.09 -1.38 16.27
C VAL A 315 -10.10 -0.89 15.24
N PRO A 316 -10.60 0.35 15.34
CA PRO A 316 -11.52 0.88 14.34
C PRO A 316 -10.82 0.95 12.98
N LEU A 317 -11.55 0.60 11.91
CA LEU A 317 -11.18 1.00 10.57
C LEU A 317 -11.52 2.48 10.41
N ILE A 318 -10.65 3.24 9.75
CA ILE A 318 -10.85 4.66 9.47
C ILE A 318 -10.72 4.87 7.98
N ALA A 319 -11.69 5.56 7.38
CA ALA A 319 -11.63 5.98 5.98
C ALA A 319 -11.53 7.50 5.90
N ASP A 320 -10.52 7.97 5.17
CA ASP A 320 -10.33 9.38 4.83
C ASP A 320 -11.00 9.63 3.48
N VAL A 321 -11.86 10.65 3.41
CA VAL A 321 -12.65 10.98 2.22
C VAL A 321 -12.24 12.36 1.72
N GLY A 322 -11.81 12.43 0.46
CA GLY A 322 -11.53 13.67 -0.24
C GLY A 322 -12.47 13.87 -1.44
N VAL A 323 -12.62 15.13 -1.84
CA VAL A 323 -13.54 15.56 -2.89
C VAL A 323 -12.84 16.54 -3.81
N GLY A 324 -13.00 16.37 -5.12
CA GLY A 324 -12.38 17.25 -6.12
C GLY A 324 -13.10 17.23 -7.46
N ASP A 325 -12.70 18.11 -8.36
CA ASP A 325 -13.13 18.08 -9.76
C ASP A 325 -12.41 16.98 -10.56
N ASN A 326 -11.25 16.57 -10.08
CA ASN A 326 -10.44 15.49 -10.62
C ASN A 326 -9.86 14.62 -9.50
N TRP A 327 -9.29 13.48 -9.90
CA TRP A 327 -8.74 12.51 -8.96
C TRP A 327 -7.53 13.01 -8.15
N ASP A 328 -6.73 13.96 -8.68
CA ASP A 328 -5.62 14.55 -7.91
C ASP A 328 -6.11 15.50 -6.80
N GLU A 329 -7.23 16.19 -7.00
CA GLU A 329 -7.84 17.06 -5.98
C GLU A 329 -8.61 16.27 -4.92
N ALA A 330 -9.23 15.16 -5.31
CA ALA A 330 -9.98 14.31 -4.40
C ALA A 330 -9.10 13.43 -3.51
N HIS A 331 -7.81 13.31 -3.82
CA HIS A 331 -6.83 12.50 -3.10
C HIS A 331 -5.93 13.37 -2.22
#